data_AF-A0A0A1VTX3-F1
#
_entry.id   AF-A0A0A1VTX3-F1
#
_cell.length_a   1.000
_cell.length_b   1.000
_cell.length_c   1.000
_cell.angle_alpha   90.00
_cell.angle_beta   90.00
_cell.angle_gamma   90.00
#
_symmetry.space_group_name_H-M   'P 1'
#
loop_
_entity.id
_entity.type
_entity.pdbx_description
1 polymer ?
#
loop_
_entity_poly.entity_id
_entity_poly.type
_entity_poly.pdbx_seq_one_letter_code
_entity_poly.pdbx_strand_id
1 'polypeptide(L)' 'MPKKIRELKQMLKKAGFIDFPGKGSHNHWLHPLYAGKITLSGKDGADAKRYQESRSQKCH' A
#
# COMPACT_ATOMS: atom_id res chain seq x y z
N MET A 1 4.44 -16.84 2.83
CA MET A 1 3.10 -16.63 2.23
C MET A 1 3.05 -15.21 1.70
N PRO A 2 2.50 -14.95 0.51
CA PRO A 2 2.32 -13.58 0.03
C PRO A 2 1.42 -12.84 1.03
N LYS A 3 1.80 -11.64 1.49
CA LYS A 3 0.88 -10.88 2.34
C LYS A 3 -0.32 -10.44 1.51
N LYS A 4 -1.48 -10.42 2.15
CA LYS A 4 -2.71 -9.93 1.50
C LYS A 4 -2.65 -8.42 1.35
N ILE A 5 -3.30 -7.88 0.32
CA ILE A 5 -3.44 -6.43 0.12
C ILE A 5 -4.01 -5.77 1.39
N ARG A 6 -4.96 -6.41 2.07
CA ARG A 6 -5.52 -5.92 3.35
C ARG A 6 -4.45 -5.71 4.43
N GLU A 7 -3.48 -6.62 4.55
CA GLU A 7 -2.40 -6.49 5.54
C GLU A 7 -1.45 -5.34 5.20
N LEU A 8 -1.09 -5.20 3.92
CA LEU A 8 -0.30 -4.05 3.47
C LEU A 8 -1.00 -2.72 3.76
N LYS A 9 -2.31 -2.61 3.49
CA LYS A 9 -3.09 -1.42 3.83
C LYS A 9 -3.08 -1.14 5.33
N GLN A 10 -3.21 -2.17 6.17
CA GLN A 10 -3.13 -2.01 7.63
C GLN A 10 -1.75 -1.55 8.08
N MET A 11 -0.68 -2.11 7.52
CA MET A 11 0.69 -1.69 7.81
C MET A 11 0.92 -0.22 7.42
N LEU A 12 0.51 0.18 6.22
CA LEU A 12 0.62 1.55 5.74
C LEU A 12 -0.18 2.52 6.62
N LYS A 13 -1.42 2.16 7.00
CA LYS A 13 -2.24 2.97 7.89
C LYS A 13 -1.62 3.13 9.29
N LYS A 14 -1.04 2.05 9.84
CA LYS A 14 -0.29 2.10 11.10
C LYS A 14 0.97 2.95 11.01
N ALA A 15 1.63 2.94 9.85
CA ALA A 15 2.78 3.79 9.57
C ALA A 15 2.39 5.25 9.28
N GLY A 16 1.10 5.63 9.37
CA GLY A 16 0.64 7.01 9.17
C GLY A 16 0.43 7.40 7.71
N PHE A 17 0.45 6.45 6.77
CA PHE A 17 0.13 6.75 5.37
C PHE A 17 -1.37 7.05 5.23
N ILE A 18 -1.66 8.06 4.42
CA ILE A 18 -3.00 8.49 4.06
C ILE A 18 -3.35 7.83 2.72
N ASP A 19 -4.47 7.14 2.68
CA ASP A 19 -4.98 6.57 1.44
C ASP A 19 -5.82 7.59 0.65
N PHE A 20 -5.51 7.68 -0.63
CA PHE A 20 -6.17 8.50 -1.62
C PHE A 20 -6.83 7.55 -2.63
N PRO A 21 -8.17 7.43 -2.61
CA PRO A 21 -8.88 6.66 -3.61
C PRO A 21 -8.67 7.33 -4.97
N GLY A 22 -7.99 6.63 -5.88
CA GLY A 22 -7.83 7.06 -7.25
C GLY A 22 -9.07 6.73 -8.09
N LYS A 23 -9.04 7.11 -9.37
CA LYS A 23 -10.07 6.69 -10.33
C LYS A 23 -9.90 5.19 -10.63
N GLY A 24 -10.78 4.34 -10.09
CA GLY A 24 -10.82 2.89 -10.33
C GLY A 24 -10.54 2.04 -9.10
N SER A 25 -9.96 0.85 -9.28
CA SER A 25 -9.65 -0.10 -8.19
C SER A 25 -8.25 0.08 -7.60
N HIS A 26 -7.68 1.28 -7.76
CA HIS A 26 -6.33 1.62 -7.32
C HIS A 26 -6.39 2.69 -6.24
N ASN A 27 -5.75 2.43 -5.10
CA ASN A 27 -5.56 3.41 -4.04
C ASN A 27 -4.11 3.86 -4.05
N HIS A 28 -3.90 5.17 -4.00
CA HIS A 28 -2.60 5.76 -3.77
C HIS A 28 -2.43 6.01 -2.29
N TRP A 29 -1.25 5.75 -1.76
CA TRP A 29 -0.91 5.95 -0.36
C TRP A 29 0.25 6.94 -0.32
N LEU A 30 0.05 8.02 0.42
CA LEU A 30 1.00 9.12 0.56
C LEU A 30 1.30 9.30 2.03
N HIS A 31 2.54 9.64 2.36
CA HIS A 31 2.94 9.91 3.72
C HIS A 31 3.67 11.26 3.77
N PRO A 32 3.34 12.15 4.71
CA PRO A 32 3.89 13.51 4.73
C PRO A 32 5.43 13.53 4.87
N LEU A 33 6.02 12.53 5.53
CA LEU A 33 7.47 12.39 5.67
C LEU A 33 8.13 11.56 4.56
N TYR A 34 7.37 11.05 3.60
CA TYR A 34 7.89 10.23 2.50
C TYR A 34 7.58 10.91 1.16
N ALA A 35 8.61 11.34 0.44
CA ALA A 35 8.46 12.01 -0.85
C ALA A 35 7.92 11.10 -1.97
N GLY A 36 7.76 9.80 -1.72
CA GLY A 36 7.20 8.85 -2.67
C GLY A 36 5.70 8.60 -2.47
N LYS A 37 5.07 8.05 -3.51
CA LYS A 37 3.73 7.46 -3.42
C LYS A 37 3.80 5.95 -3.51
N ILE A 38 2.94 5.27 -2.76
CA ILE A 38 2.74 3.82 -2.82
C ILE A 38 1.41 3.58 -3.51
N THR A 39 1.41 2.94 -4.67
CA THR A 39 0.18 2.58 -5.38
C THR A 39 -0.16 1.13 -5.06
N LEU A 40 -1.25 0.93 -4.32
CA LEU A 40 -1.83 -0.39 -4.10
C LEU A 40 -3.01 -0.58 -5.04
N SER A 41 -2.88 -1.60 -5.88
CA SER A 41 -3.88 -1.97 -6.88
C SER A 41 -4.36 -3.38 -6.61
N GLY A 42 -5.67 -3.55 -6.41
CA GLY A 42 -6.29 -4.84 -6.10
C GLY A 42 -7.39 -4.77 -5.04
N LYS A 43 -8.21 -5.82 -4.99
CA LYS A 43 -9.21 -6.02 -3.92
C LYS A 43 -8.51 -6.44 -2.63
N ASP A 44 -9.08 -6.13 -1.48
CA ASP A 44 -8.51 -6.45 -0.15
C ASP A 44 -8.22 -7.95 0.07
N GLY A 45 -8.96 -8.83 -0.62
CA GLY A 45 -8.77 -10.27 -0.56
C GLY A 45 -7.71 -10.82 -1.52
N ALA A 46 -7.16 -10.01 -2.43
CA ALA A 46 -6.14 -10.45 -3.37
C ALA A 46 -4.75 -10.46 -2.73
N ASP A 47 -3.92 -11.37 -3.20
CA ASP A 47 -2.50 -11.41 -2.85
C ASP A 47 -1.79 -10.17 -3.38
N ALA A 48 -0.97 -9.55 -2.54
CA ALA A 48 -0.17 -8.42 -2.96
C ALA A 48 0.86 -8.85 -4.00
N LYS A 49 1.03 -8.04 -5.05
CA LYS A 49 2.10 -8.31 -6.03
C LYS A 49 3.45 -8.14 -5.34
N ARG A 50 4.42 -9.00 -5.68
CA ARG A 50 5.76 -9.01 -5.06
C ARG A 50 6.46 -7.65 -5.05
N TYR A 51 6.22 -6.82 -6.07
CA TYR A 51 6.69 -5.44 -6.15
C TYR A 51 6.04 -4.50 -5.11
N GLN A 52 4.74 -4.69 -4.80
CA GLN A 52 4.02 -3.89 -3.79
C GLN A 52 4.52 -4.19 -2.37
N GLU A 53 4.83 -5.46 -2.10
CA GLU A 53 5.47 -5.91 -0.86
C GLU A 53 6.84 -5.25 -0.69
N SER A 54 7.71 -5.37 -1.71
CA SER A 54 9.06 -4.80 -1.67
C SER A 54 9.07 -3.28 -1.46
N ARG A 55 8.11 -2.56 -2.06
CA ARG A 55 7.99 -1.10 -1.93
C ARG A 55 7.45 -0.67 -0.56
N SER A 56 6.61 -1.48 0.07
CA SER A 56 6.07 -1.21 1.41
C SER A 56 7.10 -1.51 2.52
N GLN A 57 7.99 -2.49 2.30
CA GLN A 57 9.04 -2.86 3.25
C GLN A 57 10.21 -1.86 3.31
N LYS A 58 10.39 -1.02 2.29
CA LYS A 58 11.55 -0.13 2.14
C LYS A 58 11.47 1.16 2.97
N CYS A 59 10.37 1.40 3.67
CA CYS A 59 10.24 2.51 4.61
C CYS A 59 10.69 2.02 5.99
N HIS A 60 11.99 2.08 6.27
CA HIS A 60 12.59 1.84 7.58
C HIS A 60 13.63 2.92 7.86
#